data_AF-A0AAW8QZR4-F1
#
_entry.id   AF-A0AAW8QZR4-F1
#
_cell.length_a   1.000
_cell.length_b   1.000
_cell.length_c   1.000
_cell.angle_alpha   90.00
_cell.angle_beta   90.00
_cell.angle_gamma   90.00
#
_symmetry.space_group_name_H-M   'P 1'
#
loop_
_entity.id
_entity.type
_entity.pdbx_description
1 polymer ?
#
loop_
_entity_poly.entity_id
_entity_poly.type
_entity_poly.pdbx_seq_one_letter_code
_entity_poly.pdbx_strand_id
1 'polypeptide(L)'
;MQNIASLTELFILLVQQFIDHKAEQLAFYMRSYWQNELPYQELECFLWDTFEEWSQLNNQSMQPYSHKERVFWHVLHQTHFWEEPIIKHDIYVKTQLSTCVMYLEGNGLCPIDVIGMRP
;
A
#
# COMPACT_ATOMS: atom_id res chain seq x y z
N MET A 1 13.23 -13.13 -30.62
CA MET A 1 13.75 -12.81 -29.27
C MET A 1 13.38 -11.41 -28.76
N GLN A 2 12.94 -10.47 -29.61
CA GLN A 2 12.54 -9.11 -29.20
C GLN A 2 11.16 -8.97 -28.50
N ASN A 3 10.41 -10.06 -28.27
CA ASN A 3 9.01 -9.97 -27.81
C ASN A 3 8.82 -10.19 -26.29
N ILE A 4 9.70 -10.95 -25.64
CA ILE A 4 9.53 -11.28 -24.21
C ILE A 4 10.04 -10.15 -23.31
N ALA A 5 11.18 -9.52 -23.65
CA ALA A 5 11.75 -8.44 -22.85
C ALA A 5 10.83 -7.20 -22.78
N SER A 6 10.23 -6.81 -23.92
CA SER A 6 9.28 -5.68 -24.00
C SER A 6 7.98 -5.94 -23.24
N LEU A 7 7.48 -7.18 -23.25
CA LEU A 7 6.30 -7.56 -22.47
C LEU A 7 6.61 -7.55 -20.97
N THR A 8 7.77 -8.06 -20.57
CA THR A 8 8.20 -8.05 -19.16
C THR A 8 8.33 -6.62 -18.63
N GLU A 9 8.88 -5.71 -19.42
CA GLU A 9 8.99 -4.27 -19.12
C GLU A 9 7.61 -3.61 -19.01
N LEU A 10 6.68 -3.95 -19.90
CA LEU A 10 5.29 -3.49 -19.82
C LEU A 10 4.61 -3.92 -18.50
N PHE A 11 4.82 -5.17 -18.07
CA PHE A 11 4.26 -5.66 -16.80
C PHE A 11 4.91 -5.03 -15.57
N ILE A 12 6.22 -4.76 -15.60
CA ILE A 12 6.92 -3.99 -14.55
C ILE A 12 6.28 -2.63 -14.38
N LEU A 13 6.05 -1.93 -15.50
CA LEU A 13 5.44 -0.61 -15.50
C LEU A 13 4.02 -0.65 -14.94
N LEU A 14 3.25 -1.70 -15.21
CA LEU A 14 1.88 -1.83 -14.70
C LEU A 14 1.84 -2.01 -13.17
N VAL A 15 2.69 -2.88 -12.61
CA VAL A 15 2.78 -3.06 -11.14
C VAL A 15 3.26 -1.77 -10.49
N GLN A 16 4.29 -1.13 -11.02
CA GLN A 16 4.81 0.12 -10.47
C GLN A 16 3.75 1.23 -10.52
N GLN A 17 3.02 1.37 -11.63
CA GLN A 17 1.92 2.33 -11.77
C GLN A 17 0.79 2.07 -10.78
N PHE A 18 0.40 0.80 -10.60
CA PHE A 18 -0.61 0.42 -9.62
C PHE A 18 -0.18 0.82 -8.21
N ILE A 19 1.03 0.44 -7.80
CA ILE A 19 1.57 0.76 -6.48
C ILE A 19 1.69 2.27 -6.29
N ASP A 20 2.15 3.02 -7.30
CA ASP A 20 2.30 4.46 -7.20
C ASP A 20 0.96 5.15 -6.98
N HIS A 21 -0.05 4.77 -7.76
CA HIS A 21 -1.39 5.33 -7.65
C HIS A 21 -2.08 4.95 -6.33
N LYS A 22 -2.05 3.66 -5.96
CA LYS A 22 -2.70 3.16 -4.74
C LYS A 22 -1.99 3.62 -3.48
N ALA A 23 -0.68 3.89 -3.51
CA ALA A 23 0.04 4.45 -2.37
C ALA A 23 -0.42 5.87 -2.03
N GLU A 24 -0.66 6.72 -3.04
CA GLU A 24 -1.21 8.06 -2.83
C GLU A 24 -2.61 8.00 -2.24
N GLN A 25 -3.46 7.11 -2.77
CA GLN A 25 -4.80 6.88 -2.23
C GLN A 25 -4.74 6.36 -0.79
N LEU A 26 -3.95 5.32 -0.52
CA LEU A 26 -3.82 4.75 0.83
C LEU A 26 -3.36 5.80 1.85
N ALA A 27 -2.38 6.63 1.49
CA ALA A 27 -1.96 7.73 2.34
C ALA A 27 -3.10 8.71 2.64
N PHE A 28 -3.84 9.13 1.61
CA PHE A 28 -5.02 9.99 1.77
C PHE A 28 -6.07 9.37 2.68
N TYR A 29 -6.49 8.13 2.43
CA TYR A 29 -7.51 7.45 3.24
C TYR A 29 -7.09 7.31 4.71
N MET A 30 -5.83 6.94 4.97
CA MET A 30 -5.30 6.83 6.34
C MET A 30 -5.28 8.18 7.08
N ARG A 31 -4.86 9.25 6.41
CA ARG A 31 -4.84 10.62 6.97
C ARG A 31 -6.26 11.08 7.31
N SER A 32 -7.17 11.00 6.34
CA SER A 32 -8.56 11.38 6.49
C SER A 32 -9.24 10.58 7.60
N TYR A 33 -8.98 9.27 7.67
CA TYR A 33 -9.48 8.43 8.77
C TYR A 33 -8.96 8.90 10.12
N TRP A 34 -7.65 9.14 10.28
CA TRP A 34 -7.09 9.62 11.55
C TRP A 34 -7.61 11.00 11.95
N GLN A 35 -7.91 11.88 10.99
CA GLN A 35 -8.46 13.22 11.19
C GLN A 35 -9.98 13.24 11.45
N ASN A 36 -10.66 12.08 11.36
CA ASN A 36 -12.12 11.94 11.46
C ASN A 36 -12.89 12.57 10.28
N GLU A 37 -12.24 12.69 9.13
CA GLU A 37 -12.84 13.18 7.88
C GLU A 37 -13.41 12.03 7.03
N LEU A 38 -13.04 10.79 7.35
CA LEU A 38 -13.46 9.58 6.66
C LEU A 38 -13.87 8.51 7.68
N PRO A 39 -15.06 7.90 7.57
CA PRO A 39 -15.49 6.82 8.44
C PRO A 39 -14.69 5.54 8.14
N TYR A 40 -14.49 4.68 9.15
CA TYR A 40 -13.69 3.46 9.01
C TYR A 40 -14.19 2.52 7.91
N GLN A 41 -15.51 2.44 7.71
CA GLN A 41 -16.10 1.57 6.67
C GLN A 41 -15.62 1.95 5.27
N GLU A 42 -15.42 3.23 4.98
CA GLU A 42 -14.90 3.69 3.69
C GLU A 42 -13.41 3.31 3.53
N LEU A 43 -12.65 3.30 4.63
CA LEU A 43 -11.27 2.79 4.63
C LEU A 43 -11.28 1.29 4.35
N GLU A 44 -12.14 0.51 4.99
CA GLU A 44 -12.27 -0.93 4.73
C GLU A 44 -12.67 -1.24 3.29
N CYS A 45 -13.67 -0.52 2.74
CA CYS A 45 -14.05 -0.65 1.34
C CYS A 45 -12.85 -0.42 0.41
N PHE A 46 -12.09 0.65 0.64
CA PHE A 46 -10.88 0.92 -0.13
C PHE A 46 -9.84 -0.21 -0.07
N LEU A 47 -9.63 -0.82 1.11
CA LEU A 47 -8.70 -1.95 1.25
C LEU A 47 -9.16 -3.15 0.40
N TRP A 48 -10.45 -3.50 0.47
CA TRP A 48 -11.03 -4.59 -0.30
C TRP A 48 -11.00 -4.35 -1.80
N ASP A 49 -11.39 -3.16 -2.24
CA ASP A 49 -11.33 -2.77 -3.66
C ASP A 49 -9.89 -2.84 -4.18
N THR A 50 -8.92 -2.45 -3.34
CA THR A 50 -7.50 -2.53 -3.70
C THR A 50 -7.03 -3.97 -3.84
N PHE A 51 -7.47 -4.90 -2.98
CA PHE A 51 -7.19 -6.32 -3.14
C PHE A 51 -7.85 -6.91 -4.39
N GLU A 52 -9.09 -6.52 -4.68
CA GLU A 52 -9.81 -6.97 -5.87
C GLU A 52 -9.11 -6.49 -7.15
N GLU A 53 -8.81 -5.20 -7.26
CA GLU A 53 -8.08 -4.64 -8.39
C GLU A 53 -6.70 -5.29 -8.55
N TRP A 54 -6.00 -5.50 -7.43
CA TRP A 54 -4.72 -6.20 -7.44
C TRP A 54 -4.87 -7.59 -8.07
N SER A 55 -5.88 -8.38 -7.68
CA SER A 55 -6.10 -9.73 -8.22
C SER A 55 -6.28 -9.80 -9.75
N GLN A 56 -6.63 -8.68 -10.39
CA GLN A 56 -6.84 -8.59 -11.83
C GLN A 56 -5.53 -8.33 -12.62
N LEU A 57 -4.43 -7.96 -11.95
CA LEU A 57 -3.15 -7.73 -12.63
C LEU A 57 -2.49 -9.05 -13.02
N ASN A 58 -2.00 -9.17 -14.25
CA ASN A 58 -1.28 -10.37 -14.69
C ASN A 58 0.20 -10.33 -14.29
N ASN A 59 0.80 -11.51 -14.04
CA ASN A 59 2.25 -11.70 -13.84
C ASN A 59 2.89 -10.98 -12.64
N GLN A 60 2.14 -10.73 -11.57
CA GLN A 60 2.60 -10.04 -10.36
C GLN A 60 3.73 -10.75 -9.60
N SER A 61 3.76 -12.09 -9.64
CA SER A 61 4.70 -12.91 -8.86
C SER A 61 6.13 -12.93 -9.41
N MET A 62 6.33 -12.46 -10.65
CA MET A 62 7.62 -12.52 -11.34
C MET A 62 8.48 -11.26 -11.14
N GLN A 63 7.94 -10.22 -10.50
CA GLN A 63 8.61 -8.92 -10.37
C GLN A 63 9.34 -8.75 -9.04
N PRO A 64 10.52 -8.11 -8.99
CA PRO A 64 11.13 -7.72 -7.73
C PRO A 64 10.26 -6.67 -7.01
N TYR A 65 10.37 -6.61 -5.69
CA TYR A 65 9.69 -5.60 -4.90
C TYR A 65 10.46 -4.28 -4.91
N SER A 66 9.76 -3.18 -5.19
CA SER A 66 10.28 -1.84 -4.88
C SER A 66 10.19 -1.56 -3.36
N HIS A 67 10.90 -0.55 -2.88
CA HIS A 67 10.78 -0.12 -1.47
C HIS A 67 9.38 0.42 -1.18
N LYS A 68 8.86 1.29 -2.06
CA LYS A 68 7.51 1.85 -1.95
C LYS A 68 6.46 0.75 -1.90
N GLU A 69 6.62 -0.27 -2.74
CA GLU A 69 5.72 -1.43 -2.74
C GLU A 69 5.74 -2.22 -1.41
N ARG A 70 6.92 -2.48 -0.84
CA ARG A 70 7.01 -3.14 0.47
C ARG A 70 6.29 -2.32 1.54
N VAL A 71 6.48 -1.01 1.54
CA VAL A 71 5.82 -0.14 2.52
C VAL A 71 4.31 -0.09 2.28
N PHE A 72 3.88 -0.02 1.02
CA PHE A 72 2.47 -0.05 0.65
C PHE A 72 1.78 -1.31 1.16
N TRP A 73 2.31 -2.50 0.84
CA TRP A 73 1.72 -3.76 1.28
C TRP A 73 1.76 -3.93 2.80
N HIS A 74 2.81 -3.41 3.45
CA HIS A 74 2.87 -3.42 4.90
C HIS A 74 1.77 -2.57 5.53
N VAL A 75 1.59 -1.32 5.09
CA VAL A 75 0.53 -0.45 5.62
C VAL A 75 -0.84 -1.08 5.36
N LEU A 76 -1.10 -1.50 4.12
CA LEU A 76 -2.37 -2.10 3.73
C LEU A 76 -2.69 -3.34 4.57
N HIS A 77 -1.73 -4.25 4.75
CA HIS A 77 -1.89 -5.43 5.61
C HIS A 77 -2.15 -5.05 7.07
N GLN A 78 -1.35 -4.15 7.65
CA GLN A 78 -1.51 -3.76 9.06
C GLN A 78 -2.87 -3.10 9.29
N THR A 79 -3.31 -2.22 8.39
CA THR A 79 -4.64 -1.60 8.47
C THR A 79 -5.77 -2.61 8.32
N HIS A 80 -5.60 -3.67 7.53
CA HIS A 80 -6.59 -4.75 7.42
C HIS A 80 -6.58 -5.70 8.62
N PHE A 81 -5.40 -5.93 9.23
CA PHE A 81 -5.20 -6.93 10.28
C PHE A 81 -5.68 -6.46 11.65
N TRP A 82 -5.42 -5.20 11.99
CA TRP A 82 -5.78 -4.66 13.30
C TRP A 82 -7.26 -4.31 13.38
N GLU A 83 -7.83 -4.46 14.57
CA GLU A 83 -9.16 -3.93 14.83
C GLU A 83 -9.15 -2.39 14.80
N GLU A 84 -10.26 -1.79 14.37
CA GLU A 84 -10.42 -0.34 14.24
C GLU A 84 -9.87 0.46 15.44
N PRO A 85 -10.20 0.13 16.72
CA PRO A 85 -9.76 0.94 17.85
C PRO A 85 -8.24 0.99 17.99
N ILE A 86 -7.53 -0.07 17.58
CA ILE A 86 -6.07 -0.15 17.61
C ILE A 86 -5.48 0.80 16.56
N ILE A 87 -5.99 0.75 15.33
CA ILE A 87 -5.54 1.63 14.22
C ILE A 87 -5.74 3.11 14.59
N LYS A 88 -6.81 3.41 15.32
CA LYS A 88 -7.19 4.77 15.69
C LYS A 88 -6.43 5.33 16.88
N HIS A 89 -6.26 4.51 17.94
CA HIS A 89 -5.87 4.99 19.27
C HIS A 89 -4.57 4.39 19.80
N ASP A 90 -4.11 3.23 19.33
CA ASP A 90 -2.84 2.69 19.79
C ASP A 90 -1.68 3.55 19.29
N ILE A 91 -0.94 4.15 20.23
CA ILE A 91 0.11 5.12 19.90
C ILE A 91 1.27 4.49 19.12
N TYR A 92 1.60 3.22 19.38
CA TYR A 92 2.71 2.55 18.72
C TYR A 92 2.34 2.17 17.29
N VAL A 93 1.18 1.55 17.09
CA VAL A 93 0.67 1.20 15.76
C VAL A 93 0.49 2.46 14.92
N LYS A 94 -0.17 3.49 15.46
CA LYS A 94 -0.39 4.74 14.74
C LYS A 94 0.91 5.45 14.36
N THR A 95 1.91 5.46 15.24
CA THR A 95 3.22 6.10 14.95
C THR A 95 3.98 5.35 13.85
N GLN A 96 4.00 4.02 13.92
CA GLN A 96 4.62 3.16 12.90
C GLN A 96 3.95 3.36 11.53
N LEU A 97 2.62 3.27 11.47
CA LEU A 97 1.86 3.48 10.24
C LEU A 97 1.99 4.91 9.72
N SER A 98 2.02 5.93 10.59
CA SER A 98 2.22 7.33 10.18
C SER A 98 3.58 7.53 9.52
N THR A 99 4.63 6.87 10.02
CA THR A 99 5.97 6.91 9.41
C THR A 99 5.96 6.30 8.01
N CYS A 100 5.30 5.16 7.86
CA CYS A 100 5.14 4.51 6.56
C CYS A 100 4.32 5.38 5.59
N VAL A 101 3.20 5.95 6.04
CA VAL A 101 2.35 6.85 5.25
C VAL A 101 3.14 8.09 4.79
N MET A 102 3.94 8.70 5.65
CA MET A 102 4.82 9.82 5.25
C MET A 102 5.80 9.43 4.14
N TYR A 103 6.35 8.21 4.18
CA TYR A 103 7.19 7.71 3.10
C TYR A 103 6.42 7.50 1.79
N LEU A 104 5.19 6.96 1.85
CA LEU A 104 4.33 6.80 0.67
C LEU A 104 3.98 8.14 0.01
N GLU A 105 3.84 9.21 0.81
CA GLU A 105 3.63 10.60 0.35
C GLU A 105 4.90 11.26 -0.22
N GLY A 106 6.08 10.62 -0.10
CA GLY A 106 7.36 11.20 -0.49
C GLY A 106 7.93 12.23 0.50
N ASN A 107 7.33 12.38 1.69
CA ASN A 107 7.72 13.33 2.72
C ASN A 107 8.56 12.71 3.85
N GLY A 108 8.75 11.40 3.84
CA GLY A 108 9.45 10.63 4.88
C GLY A 108 10.63 9.83 4.36
N LEU A 109 11.46 9.34 5.28
CA LEU A 109 12.49 8.35 4.99
C LEU A 109 11.88 6.95 4.88
N CYS A 110 12.50 6.07 4.10
CA CYS A 110 12.08 4.67 4.05
C CYS A 110 12.21 4.06 5.45
N PRO A 111 11.12 3.53 6.04
CA PRO A 111 11.18 2.91 7.37
C PRO A 111 12.07 1.66 7.35
N ILE A 112 12.76 1.45 8.47
CA ILE A 112 13.62 0.27 8.70
C ILE A 112 12.70 -0.89 9.12
N ASP A 113 13.07 -2.12 8.76
CA ASP A 113 12.38 -3.37 9.15
C ASP A 113 10.92 -3.52 8.67
N VAL A 114 10.52 -2.80 7.63
CA VAL A 114 9.21 -2.98 7.01
C VAL A 114 9.21 -4.16 6.04
N ILE A 115 8.45 -5.19 6.41
CA ILE A 115 8.19 -6.37 5.60
C ILE A 115 6.74 -6.28 5.12
N GLY A 116 6.56 -5.91 3.86
CA GLY A 116 5.28 -6.03 3.16
C GLY A 116 5.41 -7.04 2.02
N MET A 117 4.38 -7.88 1.88
CA MET A 117 4.30 -8.92 0.88
C MET A 117 3.01 -8.73 0.08
N ARG A 118 3.11 -8.89 -1.24
CA ARG A 118 1.94 -9.01 -2.11
C ARG A 118 1.08 -10.20 -1.62
N PRO A 119 -0.25 -10.08 -1.68
CA PRO A 119 -1.16 -11.22 -1.55
C PRO A 119 -0.87 -12.34 -2.57
#